data_AF-A0A2V8EK73-F1
#
_entry.id   AF-A0A2V8EK73-F1
#
_cell.length_a   1.000
_cell.length_b   1.000
_cell.length_c   1.000
_cell.angle_alpha   90.00
_cell.angle_beta   90.00
_cell.angle_gamma   90.00
#
_symmetry.space_group_name_H-M   'P 1'
#
loop_
_entity.id
_entity.type
_entity.pdbx_description
1 polymer ?
#
loop_
_entity_poly.entity_id
_entity_poly.type
_entity_poly.pdbx_seq_one_letter_code
_entity_poly.pdbx_strand_id
1 'polypeptide(L)'
;MWIAAVLLTGAAPSVANTQNIDSAAPPAATSPIARVAVDLAAGAFDRVLPFDIPFFITGRPPVGTTNLDVQFAAVPASGDLSALIWLPQGGARWQPDAPSTADDTFLVLVNALLKPGHAYRVRFVARGERSETVTKFADGRTAWKNYASVDAGVLFAGDISIGALYVGTNIYFRPINKDAPLNGAGLSRRLALTVGLTISSIADENNRTRSDLFWHQSLVLGAGYRVTSSLRGGAGVLVFQQADPNPLVTQKSAAATWYASFSLDLDILRGVSR
;
A
#
# COMPACT_ATOMS: atom_id res chain seq x y z
N MET A 1 8.66 37.92 -10.81
CA MET A 1 7.75 36.90 -10.23
C MET A 1 8.62 35.71 -9.86
N TRP A 2 9.03 35.61 -8.60
CA TRP A 2 9.88 34.54 -8.09
C TRP A 2 9.01 33.53 -7.35
N ILE A 3 8.96 32.29 -7.83
CA ILE A 3 8.27 31.19 -7.15
C ILE A 3 9.17 30.77 -5.98
N ALA A 4 8.79 31.15 -4.77
CA ALA A 4 9.43 30.66 -3.54
C ALA A 4 8.95 29.23 -3.28
N ALA A 5 9.85 28.26 -3.44
CA ALA A 5 9.64 26.90 -3.00
C ALA A 5 9.55 26.86 -1.47
N VAL A 6 8.37 26.55 -0.94
CA VAL A 6 8.19 26.24 0.48
C VAL A 6 8.74 24.84 0.72
N LEU A 7 9.98 24.77 1.23
CA LEU A 7 10.52 23.56 1.84
C LEU A 7 9.73 23.27 3.12
N LEU A 8 9.09 22.10 3.18
CA LEU A 8 8.73 21.47 4.46
C LEU A 8 10.03 21.01 5.14
N THR A 9 10.49 21.78 6.12
CA THR A 9 11.50 21.36 7.08
C THR A 9 10.82 20.75 8.30
N GLY A 10 11.26 19.55 8.73
CA GLY A 10 10.98 19.06 10.08
C GLY A 10 10.75 17.56 10.23
N ALA A 11 11.78 16.73 10.05
CA ALA A 11 11.96 15.50 10.82
C ALA A 11 13.46 15.19 10.94
N ALA A 12 13.90 14.91 12.17
CA ALA A 12 15.30 14.79 12.60
C ALA A 12 16.13 13.73 11.85
N PRO A 13 17.47 13.86 11.80
CA PRO A 13 18.33 12.81 11.27
C PRO A 13 18.33 11.60 12.21
N SER A 14 17.83 10.46 11.70
CA SER A 14 18.15 9.16 12.28
C SER A 14 19.57 8.80 11.87
N VAL A 15 20.44 8.54 12.83
CA VAL A 15 21.80 8.06 12.61
C VAL A 15 21.69 6.64 12.05
N ALA A 16 21.82 6.50 10.74
CA ALA A 16 21.90 5.21 10.08
C ALA A 16 23.34 4.67 10.23
N ASN A 17 23.47 3.53 10.92
CA ASN A 17 24.68 2.73 10.87
C ASN A 17 24.90 2.24 9.43
N THR A 18 26.01 2.66 8.83
CA THR A 18 26.45 2.22 7.51
C THR A 18 26.93 0.76 7.61
N GLN A 19 26.09 -0.19 7.24
CA GLN A 19 26.56 -1.52 6.87
C GLN A 19 27.06 -1.47 5.42
N ASN A 20 28.37 -1.66 5.25
CA ASN A 20 28.99 -1.88 3.96
C ASN A 20 28.45 -3.21 3.40
N ILE A 21 27.62 -3.13 2.37
CA ILE A 21 27.25 -4.28 1.55
C ILE A 21 27.78 -3.97 0.15
N ASP A 22 28.92 -4.58 -0.20
CA ASP A 22 29.29 -4.76 -1.60
C ASP A 22 28.17 -5.56 -2.27
N SER A 23 27.30 -4.88 -2.99
CA SER A 23 26.22 -5.49 -3.78
C SER A 23 26.44 -5.17 -5.25
N ALA A 24 26.85 -6.19 -6.01
CA ALA A 24 26.57 -6.21 -7.43
C ALA A 24 25.06 -5.97 -7.65
N ALA A 25 24.70 -5.03 -8.53
CA ALA A 25 23.31 -4.74 -8.84
C ALA A 25 22.59 -6.03 -9.28
N PRO A 26 21.51 -6.46 -8.60
CA PRO A 26 20.79 -7.65 -9.03
C PRO A 26 20.09 -7.39 -10.37
N PRO A 27 20.02 -8.41 -11.25
CA PRO A 27 19.22 -8.33 -12.47
C PRO A 27 17.76 -8.02 -12.11
N ALA A 28 17.13 -7.14 -12.90
CA ALA A 28 15.76 -6.68 -12.70
C ALA A 28 14.81 -7.85 -12.38
N ALA A 29 14.14 -7.78 -11.22
CA ALA A 29 13.26 -8.83 -10.75
C ALA A 29 12.03 -8.96 -11.67
N THR A 30 12.03 -9.98 -12.54
CA THR A 30 10.97 -10.24 -13.53
C THR A 30 9.79 -11.05 -12.97
N SER A 31 9.66 -11.21 -11.65
CA SER A 31 8.50 -11.87 -11.07
C SER A 31 7.54 -10.86 -10.44
N PRO A 32 6.34 -10.66 -11.00
CA PRO A 32 5.31 -9.77 -10.42
C PRO A 32 4.70 -10.32 -9.12
N ILE A 33 5.09 -11.54 -8.70
CA ILE A 33 4.56 -12.22 -7.52
C ILE A 33 5.50 -11.94 -6.34
N ALA A 34 4.94 -11.41 -5.26
CA ALA A 34 5.69 -11.07 -4.07
C ALA A 34 6.40 -12.30 -3.48
N ARG A 35 7.59 -12.11 -2.92
CA ARG A 35 8.35 -13.14 -2.19
C ARG A 35 8.45 -12.74 -0.71
N VAL A 36 8.17 -13.69 0.17
CA VAL A 36 8.21 -13.52 1.62
C VAL A 36 9.20 -14.54 2.17
N ALA A 37 10.26 -14.06 2.82
CA ALA A 37 11.23 -14.96 3.42
C ALA A 37 10.73 -15.45 4.79
N VAL A 38 10.95 -16.74 5.08
CA VAL A 38 10.68 -17.34 6.37
C VAL A 38 11.96 -17.87 6.98
N ASP A 39 12.18 -17.51 8.24
CA ASP A 39 13.18 -18.14 9.09
C ASP A 39 12.50 -19.28 9.87
N LEU A 40 12.75 -20.52 9.45
CA LEU A 40 12.18 -21.71 10.10
C LEU A 40 12.76 -21.99 11.49
N ALA A 41 13.93 -21.43 11.82
CA ALA A 41 14.51 -21.55 13.15
C ALA A 41 13.86 -20.55 14.11
N ALA A 42 13.69 -19.30 13.66
CA ALA A 42 13.00 -18.27 14.43
C ALA A 42 11.46 -18.44 14.45
N GLY A 43 10.89 -19.17 13.50
CA GLY A 43 9.44 -19.32 13.36
C GLY A 43 8.76 -18.02 12.96
N ALA A 44 9.41 -17.19 12.13
CA ALA A 44 8.95 -15.86 11.78
C ALA A 44 9.19 -15.54 10.30
N PHE A 45 8.35 -14.65 9.76
CA PHE A 45 8.53 -14.07 8.43
C PHE A 45 9.31 -12.76 8.50
N ASP A 46 10.05 -12.44 7.43
CA ASP A 46 10.82 -11.20 7.31
C ASP A 46 9.93 -9.95 7.15
N ARG A 47 8.64 -10.13 6.84
CA ARG A 47 7.66 -9.07 6.61
C ARG A 47 6.22 -9.52 6.85
N VAL A 48 5.31 -8.55 6.75
CA VAL A 48 3.85 -8.74 6.76
C VAL A 48 3.43 -9.59 5.54
N LEU A 49 2.56 -10.57 5.77
CA LEU A 49 2.03 -11.44 4.71
C LEU A 49 1.13 -10.66 3.75
N PRO A 50 1.31 -10.82 2.42
CA PRO A 50 0.32 -10.40 1.43
C PRO A 50 -1.01 -11.11 1.69
N PHE A 51 -2.13 -10.43 1.44
CA PHE A 51 -3.44 -10.99 1.76
C PHE A 51 -4.36 -11.18 0.56
N ASP A 52 -4.14 -10.47 -0.54
CA ASP A 52 -5.05 -10.46 -1.68
C ASP A 52 -4.42 -10.82 -3.01
N ILE A 53 -3.18 -11.30 -2.97
CA ILE A 53 -2.47 -11.82 -4.12
C ILE A 53 -1.82 -13.16 -3.79
N PRO A 54 -1.61 -14.00 -4.80
CA PRO A 54 -0.63 -15.07 -4.68
C PRO A 54 0.73 -14.50 -4.31
N PHE A 55 1.48 -15.23 -3.50
CA PHE A 55 2.86 -14.89 -3.15
C PHE A 55 3.67 -16.15 -2.94
N PHE A 56 4.99 -16.03 -3.04
CA PHE A 56 5.91 -17.12 -2.74
C PHE A 56 6.41 -17.01 -1.29
N ILE A 57 6.46 -18.15 -0.61
CA ILE A 57 7.26 -18.30 0.60
C ILE A 57 8.61 -18.89 0.19
N THR A 58 9.69 -18.27 0.68
CA THR A 58 11.07 -18.74 0.48
C THR A 58 11.75 -18.96 1.81
N GLY A 59 12.58 -20.00 1.92
CA GLY A 59 13.37 -20.25 3.13
C GLY A 59 14.36 -21.39 2.91
N ARG A 60 15.10 -21.73 3.95
CA ARG A 60 16.01 -22.89 3.94
C ARG A 60 15.33 -24.08 4.62
N PRO A 61 15.18 -25.24 3.94
CA PRO A 61 14.64 -26.44 4.56
C PRO A 61 15.68 -27.05 5.53
N PRO A 62 15.27 -27.93 6.46
CA PRO A 62 16.22 -28.76 7.19
C PRO A 62 17.11 -29.57 6.24
N VAL A 63 18.39 -29.78 6.58
CA VAL A 63 19.30 -30.61 5.77
C VAL A 63 18.76 -32.04 5.65
N GLY A 64 18.87 -32.62 4.45
CA GLY A 64 18.37 -33.96 4.12
C GLY A 64 16.86 -34.00 3.81
N THR A 65 16.20 -32.85 3.63
CA THR A 65 14.78 -32.80 3.25
C THR A 65 14.62 -33.29 1.81
N THR A 66 13.79 -34.30 1.60
CA THR A 66 13.39 -34.81 0.27
C THR A 66 12.03 -34.31 -0.16
N ASN A 67 11.19 -33.85 0.78
CA ASN A 67 9.91 -33.24 0.50
C ASN A 67 9.52 -32.24 1.59
N LEU A 68 8.94 -31.09 1.21
CA LEU A 68 8.39 -30.08 2.11
C LEU A 68 6.94 -29.76 1.71
N ASP A 69 6.00 -30.07 2.61
CA ASP A 69 4.60 -29.65 2.46
C ASP A 69 4.34 -28.39 3.31
N VAL A 70 3.74 -27.36 2.71
CA VAL A 70 3.41 -26.08 3.35
C VAL A 70 1.91 -25.89 3.43
N GLN A 71 1.41 -25.62 4.62
CA GLN A 71 0.00 -25.32 4.88
C GLN A 71 -0.10 -24.09 5.78
N PHE A 72 -1.23 -23.41 5.77
CA PHE A 72 -1.49 -22.28 6.65
C PHE A 72 -2.88 -22.39 7.26
N ALA A 73 -3.07 -21.76 8.41
CA ALA A 73 -4.34 -21.63 9.08
C ALA A 73 -4.49 -20.21 9.63
N ALA A 74 -5.70 -19.65 9.54
CA ALA A 74 -6.00 -18.39 10.22
C ALA A 74 -6.06 -18.66 11.73
N VAL A 75 -5.32 -17.87 12.50
CA VAL A 75 -5.33 -17.97 13.96
C VAL A 75 -6.59 -17.27 14.48
N PRO A 76 -7.46 -17.95 15.25
CA PRO A 76 -8.64 -17.32 15.83
C PRO A 76 -8.28 -16.16 16.76
N ALA A 77 -9.15 -15.15 16.85
CA ALA A 77 -8.95 -14.03 17.77
C ALA A 77 -8.89 -14.47 19.25
N SER A 78 -9.47 -15.63 19.60
CA SER A 78 -9.37 -16.24 20.93
C SER A 78 -7.98 -16.78 21.26
N GLY A 79 -7.10 -16.94 20.26
CA GLY A 79 -5.81 -17.59 20.40
C GLY A 79 -5.88 -19.12 20.58
N ASP A 80 -7.07 -19.72 20.55
CA ASP A 80 -7.21 -21.18 20.64
C ASP A 80 -6.74 -21.85 19.33
N LEU A 81 -5.65 -22.60 19.43
CA LEU A 81 -5.00 -23.25 18.31
C LEU A 81 -5.52 -24.68 18.05
N SER A 82 -6.34 -25.23 18.95
CA SER A 82 -6.87 -26.59 18.79
C SER A 82 -7.85 -26.72 17.62
N ALA A 83 -8.50 -25.60 17.25
CA ALA A 83 -9.46 -25.51 16.16
C ALA A 83 -8.87 -25.04 14.82
N LEU A 84 -7.54 -25.08 14.64
CA LEU A 84 -6.93 -24.63 13.38
C LEU A 84 -7.32 -25.53 12.20
N ILE A 85 -7.97 -24.92 11.21
CA ILE A 85 -8.28 -25.54 9.92
C ILE A 85 -7.14 -25.24 8.95
N TRP A 86 -6.34 -26.26 8.65
CA TRP A 86 -5.19 -26.15 7.74
C TRP A 86 -5.62 -26.13 6.28
N LEU A 87 -5.04 -25.20 5.52
CA LEU A 87 -5.33 -24.97 4.10
C LEU A 87 -4.02 -24.85 3.29
N PRO A 88 -4.03 -25.26 2.01
CA PRO A 88 -5.01 -26.19 1.42
C PRO A 88 -4.87 -27.59 2.04
N GLN A 89 -5.90 -28.44 1.92
CA GLN A 89 -5.88 -29.80 2.49
C GLN A 89 -4.72 -30.66 1.96
N GLY A 90 -4.27 -30.44 0.72
CA GLY A 90 -3.13 -31.13 0.12
C GLY A 90 -1.75 -30.53 0.36
N GLY A 91 -1.66 -29.35 1.00
CA GLY A 91 -0.42 -28.59 1.13
C GLY A 91 0.14 -28.10 -0.22
N ALA A 92 0.87 -26.99 -0.21
CA ALA A 92 1.71 -26.62 -1.33
C ALA A 92 3.06 -27.32 -1.16
N ARG A 93 3.51 -28.04 -2.18
CA ARG A 93 4.65 -28.95 -2.10
C ARG A 93 5.90 -28.37 -2.76
N TRP A 94 7.04 -28.55 -2.11
CA TRP A 94 8.37 -28.40 -2.69
C TRP A 94 9.14 -29.72 -2.58
N GLN A 95 9.74 -30.15 -3.68
CA GLN A 95 10.49 -31.41 -3.77
C GLN A 95 11.77 -31.15 -4.57
N PRO A 96 12.96 -31.20 -3.96
CA PRO A 96 14.24 -31.12 -4.66
C PRO A 96 14.56 -32.46 -5.37
N ASP A 97 15.47 -32.43 -6.35
CA ASP A 97 15.91 -33.62 -7.10
C ASP A 97 16.77 -34.57 -6.26
N ALA A 98 17.41 -34.04 -5.22
CA ALA A 98 18.20 -34.77 -4.24
C ALA A 98 17.89 -34.25 -2.82
N PRO A 99 18.21 -35.00 -1.76
CA PRO A 99 18.06 -34.52 -0.39
C PRO A 99 18.74 -33.16 -0.19
N SER A 100 18.04 -32.23 0.46
CA SER A 100 18.48 -30.84 0.50
C SER A 100 19.77 -30.61 1.28
N THR A 101 20.61 -29.70 0.81
CA THR A 101 21.80 -29.21 1.50
C THR A 101 21.49 -27.99 2.39
N ALA A 102 22.50 -27.47 3.10
CA ALA A 102 22.35 -26.29 3.96
C ALA A 102 22.17 -24.98 3.19
N ASP A 103 22.54 -24.97 1.90
CA ASP A 103 22.48 -23.80 1.02
C ASP A 103 21.24 -23.82 0.11
N ASP A 104 20.51 -24.92 0.07
CA ASP A 104 19.30 -25.03 -0.72
C ASP A 104 18.20 -24.11 -0.19
N THR A 105 17.40 -23.59 -1.11
CA THR A 105 16.23 -22.78 -0.79
C THR A 105 14.99 -23.41 -1.39
N PHE A 106 13.92 -23.46 -0.60
CA PHE A 106 12.62 -23.82 -1.12
C PHE A 106 11.88 -22.59 -1.63
N LEU A 107 11.02 -22.81 -2.61
CA LEU A 107 10.12 -21.80 -3.17
C LEU A 107 8.74 -22.42 -3.27
N VAL A 108 7.77 -21.92 -2.50
CA VAL A 108 6.41 -22.46 -2.46
C VAL A 108 5.40 -21.37 -2.77
N LEU A 109 4.57 -21.59 -3.78
CA LEU A 109 3.49 -20.67 -4.15
C LEU A 109 2.30 -20.85 -3.21
N VAL A 110 1.92 -19.77 -2.52
CA VAL A 110 0.69 -19.67 -1.74
C VAL A 110 -0.35 -18.96 -2.60
N ASN A 111 -1.31 -19.73 -3.14
CA ASN A 111 -2.38 -19.20 -3.99
C ASN A 111 -3.63 -18.77 -3.18
N ALA A 112 -3.48 -18.54 -1.88
CA ALA A 112 -4.61 -18.26 -1.00
C ALA A 112 -4.83 -16.77 -0.76
N LEU A 113 -6.10 -16.35 -0.87
CA LEU A 113 -6.53 -15.01 -0.47
C LEU A 113 -6.68 -14.96 1.05
N LEU A 114 -5.62 -14.53 1.74
CA LEU A 114 -5.69 -14.26 3.17
C LEU A 114 -6.62 -13.08 3.47
N LYS A 115 -7.10 -13.00 4.71
CA LYS A 115 -7.93 -11.89 5.18
C LYS A 115 -7.04 -10.81 5.77
N PRO A 116 -7.25 -9.52 5.45
CA PRO A 116 -6.48 -8.44 6.05
C PRO A 116 -6.70 -8.39 7.58
N GLY A 117 -5.70 -7.90 8.31
CA GLY A 117 -5.71 -7.78 9.77
C GLY A 117 -5.68 -9.10 10.56
N HIS A 118 -5.59 -10.26 9.90
CA HIS A 118 -5.57 -11.55 10.57
C HIS A 118 -4.14 -12.04 10.82
N ALA A 119 -3.98 -12.80 11.92
CA ALA A 119 -2.80 -13.60 12.17
C ALA A 119 -2.95 -14.97 11.50
N TYR A 120 -1.84 -15.49 10.99
CA TYR A 120 -1.75 -16.76 10.30
C TYR A 120 -0.62 -17.57 10.90
N ARG A 121 -0.87 -18.86 11.09
CA ARG A 121 0.16 -19.84 11.38
C ARG A 121 0.42 -20.67 10.15
N VAL A 122 1.67 -20.75 9.74
CA VAL A 122 2.12 -21.57 8.61
C VAL A 122 2.85 -22.79 9.16
N ARG A 123 2.43 -23.97 8.72
CA ARG A 123 3.00 -25.27 9.06
C ARG A 123 3.84 -25.77 7.90
N PHE A 124 5.05 -26.18 8.22
CA PHE A 124 6.03 -26.77 7.31
C PHE A 124 6.29 -28.20 7.74
N VAL A 125 5.96 -29.17 6.90
CA VAL A 125 6.18 -30.59 7.15
C VAL A 125 7.28 -31.08 6.23
N ALA A 126 8.50 -31.13 6.75
CA ALA A 126 9.66 -31.65 6.03
C ALA A 126 9.77 -33.16 6.25
N ARG A 127 10.01 -33.92 5.19
CA ARG A 127 10.30 -35.36 5.22
C ARG A 127 11.71 -35.59 4.72
N GLY A 128 12.49 -36.37 5.44
CA GLY A 128 13.84 -36.79 5.04
C GLY A 128 13.90 -38.18 4.43
N GLU A 129 15.09 -38.61 4.00
CA GLU A 129 15.30 -39.94 3.37
C GLU A 129 14.86 -41.11 4.26
N ARG A 130 15.07 -40.99 5.58
CA ARG A 130 14.72 -42.03 6.56
C ARG A 130 13.25 -42.01 6.97
N SER A 131 12.39 -41.33 6.21
CA SER A 131 10.99 -41.06 6.57
C SER A 131 10.83 -40.26 7.89
N GLU A 132 11.92 -39.68 8.40
CA GLU A 132 11.87 -38.75 9.52
C GLU A 132 11.05 -37.53 9.11
N THR A 133 10.03 -37.20 9.93
CA THR A 133 9.15 -36.06 9.68
C THR A 133 9.45 -34.97 10.70
N VAL A 134 9.86 -33.80 10.21
CA VAL A 134 10.11 -32.60 11.01
C VAL A 134 9.01 -31.59 10.72
N THR A 135 8.26 -31.22 11.75
CA THR A 135 7.25 -30.14 11.64
C THR A 135 7.79 -28.86 12.24
N LYS A 136 7.72 -27.77 11.47
CA LYS A 136 8.03 -26.41 11.90
C LYS A 136 6.82 -25.50 11.73
N PHE A 137 6.76 -24.45 12.52
CA PHE A 137 5.71 -23.44 12.45
C PHE A 137 6.33 -22.06 12.30
N ALA A 138 5.67 -21.19 11.53
CA ALA A 138 5.97 -19.77 11.51
C ALA A 138 4.69 -18.96 11.63
N ASP A 139 4.73 -17.91 12.45
CA ASP A 139 3.59 -17.01 12.62
C ASP A 139 3.81 -15.74 11.79
N GLY A 140 2.76 -15.34 11.07
CA GLY A 140 2.73 -14.15 10.24
C GLY A 140 1.45 -13.36 10.44
N ARG A 141 1.46 -12.08 10.09
CA ARG A 141 0.27 -11.22 10.15
C ARG A 141 0.10 -10.53 8.81
N THR A 142 -1.16 -10.31 8.43
CA THR A 142 -1.51 -9.44 7.30
C THR A 142 -1.75 -8.02 7.80
N ALA A 143 -1.63 -7.03 6.92
CA ALA A 143 -1.78 -5.63 7.30
C ALA A 143 -3.20 -5.34 7.83
N TRP A 144 -3.29 -4.69 9.00
CA TRP A 144 -4.56 -4.26 9.61
C TRP A 144 -4.91 -2.81 9.26
N LYS A 145 -3.90 -1.95 9.06
CA LYS A 145 -4.10 -0.50 9.08
C LYS A 145 -4.76 0.02 7.80
N ASN A 146 -5.65 0.99 7.98
CA ASN A 146 -6.15 1.82 6.90
C ASN A 146 -4.97 2.41 6.12
N TYR A 147 -5.10 2.43 4.81
CA TYR A 147 -4.04 2.90 3.94
C TYR A 147 -4.26 4.38 3.64
N ALA A 148 -3.21 5.19 3.79
CA ALA A 148 -3.17 6.57 3.33
C ALA A 148 -2.09 6.69 2.25
N SER A 149 -2.37 7.46 1.20
CA SER A 149 -1.40 7.80 0.16
C SER A 149 -1.46 9.27 -0.17
N VAL A 150 -0.34 9.83 -0.60
CA VAL A 150 -0.27 11.20 -1.11
C VAL A 150 -0.35 11.16 -2.63
N ASP A 151 -1.12 12.07 -3.22
CA ASP A 151 -1.18 12.27 -4.67
C ASP A 151 -1.00 13.73 -5.06
N ALA A 152 -0.63 13.94 -6.31
CA ALA A 152 -0.65 15.25 -6.95
C ALA A 152 -1.44 15.15 -8.25
N GLY A 153 -2.22 16.18 -8.56
CA GLY A 153 -3.10 16.12 -9.71
C GLY A 153 -3.57 17.47 -10.23
N VAL A 154 -4.37 17.40 -11.27
CA VAL A 154 -5.13 18.51 -11.84
C VAL A 154 -6.61 18.32 -11.50
N LEU A 155 -7.29 19.41 -11.17
CA LEU A 155 -8.74 19.44 -11.02
C LEU A 155 -9.36 20.52 -11.92
N PHE A 156 -10.60 20.31 -12.32
CA PHE A 156 -11.45 21.26 -13.01
C PHE A 156 -12.68 21.54 -12.13
N ALA A 157 -12.83 22.79 -11.71
CA ALA A 157 -13.94 23.27 -10.89
C ALA A 157 -15.05 23.83 -11.78
N GLY A 158 -16.21 23.18 -11.78
CA GLY A 158 -17.21 23.35 -12.82
C GLY A 158 -17.89 24.72 -12.84
N ASP A 159 -18.47 25.15 -11.71
CA ASP A 159 -19.27 26.37 -11.67
C ASP A 159 -18.42 27.63 -11.89
N ILE A 160 -17.13 27.54 -11.59
CA ILE A 160 -16.16 28.63 -11.77
C ILE A 160 -15.30 28.47 -13.03
N SER A 161 -15.40 27.34 -13.72
CA SER A 161 -14.68 27.01 -14.96
C SER A 161 -13.16 27.21 -14.87
N ILE A 162 -12.56 26.83 -13.75
CA ILE A 162 -11.12 26.99 -13.49
C ILE A 162 -10.45 25.61 -13.35
N GLY A 163 -9.27 25.48 -13.97
CA GLY A 163 -8.35 24.39 -13.72
C GLY A 163 -7.32 24.76 -12.64
N ALA A 164 -7.01 23.84 -11.73
CA ALA A 164 -6.00 24.05 -10.70
C ALA A 164 -5.15 22.79 -10.46
N LEU A 165 -3.90 22.99 -10.07
CA LEU A 165 -3.07 21.92 -9.51
C LEU A 165 -3.40 21.73 -8.03
N TYR A 166 -3.37 20.49 -7.55
CA TYR A 166 -3.58 20.18 -6.14
C TYR A 166 -2.67 19.04 -5.66
N VAL A 167 -2.47 18.99 -4.35
CA VAL A 167 -1.85 17.87 -3.63
C VAL A 167 -2.86 17.37 -2.61
N GLY A 168 -3.06 16.05 -2.58
CA GLY A 168 -4.06 15.41 -1.73
C GLY A 168 -3.51 14.24 -0.94
N THR A 169 -4.21 13.92 0.15
CA THR A 169 -4.11 12.64 0.85
C THR A 169 -5.37 11.85 0.58
N ASN A 170 -5.20 10.60 0.17
CA ASN A 170 -6.29 9.66 -0.07
C ASN A 170 -6.33 8.62 1.05
N ILE A 171 -7.46 8.57 1.75
CA ILE A 171 -7.72 7.70 2.88
C ILE A 171 -8.61 6.55 2.43
N TYR A 172 -8.12 5.32 2.59
CA TYR A 172 -8.85 4.11 2.23
C TYR A 172 -9.40 3.43 3.48
N PHE A 173 -10.66 3.02 3.41
CA PHE A 173 -11.37 2.34 4.51
C PHE A 173 -10.98 0.88 4.69
N ARG A 174 -10.03 0.39 3.89
CA ARG A 174 -9.51 -0.97 3.95
C ARG A 174 -8.01 -0.96 3.69
N PRO A 175 -7.27 -1.96 4.19
CA PRO A 175 -5.90 -2.20 3.78
C PRO A 175 -5.84 -2.38 2.26
N ILE A 176 -4.83 -1.78 1.64
CA ILE A 176 -4.59 -1.90 0.20
C ILE A 176 -3.21 -2.49 -0.02
N ASN A 177 -3.18 -3.51 -0.87
CA ASN A 177 -1.97 -3.97 -1.50
C ASN A 177 -1.81 -3.26 -2.85
N LYS A 178 -0.72 -2.50 -3.01
CA LYS A 178 -0.45 -1.77 -4.26
C LYS A 178 0.08 -2.67 -5.37
N ASP A 179 0.63 -3.81 -5.01
CA ASP A 179 1.17 -4.80 -5.94
C ASP A 179 0.06 -5.71 -6.49
N ALA A 180 -1.16 -5.61 -5.94
CA ALA A 180 -2.29 -6.40 -6.40
C ALA A 180 -2.82 -5.92 -7.76
N PRO A 181 -3.02 -6.84 -8.73
CA PRO A 181 -3.64 -6.49 -9.99
C PRO A 181 -5.06 -5.96 -9.73
N LEU A 182 -5.39 -4.83 -10.35
CA LEU A 182 -6.70 -4.19 -10.13
C LEU A 182 -7.86 -5.09 -10.59
N ASN A 183 -7.65 -5.96 -11.58
CA ASN A 183 -8.69 -6.74 -12.27
C ASN A 183 -9.48 -7.73 -11.39
N GLY A 184 -9.04 -8.00 -10.16
CA GLY A 184 -9.78 -8.81 -9.17
C GLY A 184 -10.22 -8.06 -7.92
N ALA A 185 -9.89 -6.77 -7.80
CA ALA A 185 -10.19 -5.98 -6.62
C ALA A 185 -11.62 -5.43 -6.68
N GLY A 186 -12.43 -5.74 -5.67
CA GLY A 186 -13.77 -5.16 -5.52
C GLY A 186 -13.74 -3.62 -5.44
N LEU A 187 -14.86 -2.99 -5.82
CA LEU A 187 -15.01 -1.52 -5.91
C LEU A 187 -14.55 -0.79 -4.64
N SER A 188 -14.78 -1.36 -3.46
CA SER A 188 -14.38 -0.80 -2.16
C SER A 188 -12.87 -0.64 -1.98
N ARG A 189 -12.03 -1.36 -2.74
CA ARG A 189 -10.56 -1.23 -2.69
C ARG A 189 -10.04 -0.12 -3.60
N ARG A 190 -10.89 0.35 -4.53
CA ARG A 190 -10.54 1.39 -5.49
C ARG A 190 -11.01 2.77 -5.06
N LEU A 191 -11.99 2.82 -4.15
CA LEU A 191 -12.53 4.05 -3.59
C LEU A 191 -11.72 4.55 -2.38
N ALA A 192 -11.38 5.84 -2.40
CA ALA A 192 -10.80 6.57 -1.29
C ALA A 192 -11.57 7.87 -1.02
N LEU A 193 -11.46 8.38 0.20
CA LEU A 193 -11.73 9.79 0.48
C LEU A 193 -10.49 10.62 0.21
N THR A 194 -10.64 11.74 -0.49
CA THR A 194 -9.57 12.68 -0.81
C THR A 194 -9.72 13.93 0.05
N VAL A 195 -8.63 14.32 0.71
CA VAL A 195 -8.50 15.60 1.41
C VAL A 195 -7.22 16.25 0.93
N GLY A 196 -7.30 17.44 0.34
CA GLY A 196 -6.16 18.09 -0.29
C GLY A 196 -6.24 19.61 -0.28
N LEU A 197 -5.21 20.22 -0.86
CA LEU A 197 -5.09 21.66 -1.01
C LEU A 197 -4.66 21.99 -2.44
N THR A 198 -5.20 23.08 -3.00
CA THR A 198 -4.70 23.59 -4.28
C THR A 198 -3.28 24.14 -4.10
N ILE A 199 -2.43 23.94 -5.10
CA ILE A 199 -1.10 24.54 -5.19
C ILE A 199 -1.19 25.95 -5.78
N SER A 200 -2.13 26.14 -6.71
CA SER A 200 -2.41 27.41 -7.36
C SER A 200 -3.59 28.10 -6.69
N SER A 201 -3.52 29.43 -6.61
CA SER A 201 -4.65 30.26 -6.20
C SER A 201 -5.79 30.10 -7.19
N ILE A 202 -7.02 30.04 -6.68
CA ILE A 202 -8.25 30.09 -7.49
C ILE A 202 -8.97 31.44 -7.38
N ALA A 203 -8.31 32.44 -6.78
CA ALA A 203 -8.86 33.76 -6.59
C ALA A 203 -9.19 34.43 -7.93
N ASP A 204 -10.28 35.19 -7.96
CA ASP A 204 -10.59 36.06 -9.10
C ASP A 204 -9.97 37.44 -8.84
N GLU A 205 -8.78 37.68 -9.41
CA GLU A 205 -8.10 38.96 -9.26
C GLU A 205 -8.87 40.13 -9.91
N ASN A 206 -9.68 39.85 -10.93
CA ASN A 206 -10.38 40.89 -11.70
C ASN A 206 -11.63 41.38 -10.95
N ASN A 207 -12.48 40.46 -10.51
CA ASN A 207 -13.77 40.82 -9.89
C ASN A 207 -13.76 40.74 -8.35
N ARG A 208 -12.70 40.17 -7.75
CA ARG A 208 -12.57 39.97 -6.29
C ARG A 208 -13.75 39.21 -5.65
N THR A 209 -14.53 38.48 -6.44
CA THR A 209 -15.69 37.71 -5.99
C THR A 209 -15.29 36.43 -5.26
N ARG A 210 -14.06 35.94 -5.49
CA ARG A 210 -13.53 34.70 -4.94
C ARG A 210 -12.11 34.91 -4.41
N SER A 211 -11.82 34.32 -3.26
CA SER A 211 -10.46 34.19 -2.73
C SER A 211 -10.23 32.80 -2.14
N ASP A 212 -8.96 32.44 -1.97
CA ASP A 212 -8.58 31.16 -1.37
C ASP A 212 -9.04 31.03 0.09
N LEU A 213 -9.17 29.79 0.56
CA LEU A 213 -9.62 29.51 1.93
C LEU A 213 -8.54 29.79 2.98
N PHE A 214 -7.28 29.44 2.67
CA PHE A 214 -6.12 29.61 3.53
C PHE A 214 -4.95 30.19 2.75
N TRP A 215 -4.59 31.46 2.99
CA TRP A 215 -3.54 32.20 2.26
C TRP A 215 -3.75 32.21 0.74
N HIS A 216 -3.20 31.22 0.04
CA HIS A 216 -3.23 31.06 -1.41
C HIS A 216 -3.70 29.65 -1.83
N GLN A 217 -4.38 28.95 -0.91
CA GLN A 217 -4.79 27.56 -1.08
C GLN A 217 -6.26 27.39 -0.75
N SER A 218 -6.94 26.62 -1.57
CA SER A 218 -8.33 26.21 -1.36
C SER A 218 -8.40 24.74 -0.98
N LEU A 219 -9.38 24.38 -0.18
CA LEU A 219 -9.53 23.03 0.38
C LEU A 219 -10.25 22.13 -0.63
N VAL A 220 -9.66 20.96 -0.91
CA VAL A 220 -10.19 19.95 -1.82
C VAL A 220 -10.72 18.80 -0.97
N LEU A 221 -12.01 18.49 -1.08
CA LEU A 221 -12.64 17.35 -0.40
C LEU A 221 -13.40 16.51 -1.43
N GLY A 222 -13.18 15.21 -1.46
CA GLY A 222 -13.88 14.39 -2.44
C GLY A 222 -13.71 12.90 -2.26
N ALA A 223 -14.06 12.17 -3.31
CA ALA A 223 -13.79 10.76 -3.44
C ALA A 223 -12.94 10.50 -4.69
N GLY A 224 -11.98 9.61 -4.56
CA GLY A 224 -11.11 9.15 -5.63
C GLY A 224 -11.40 7.71 -6.01
N TYR A 225 -11.35 7.40 -7.30
CA TYR A 225 -11.39 6.06 -7.86
C TYR A 225 -10.06 5.73 -8.55
N ARG A 226 -9.44 4.63 -8.13
CA ARG A 226 -8.20 4.14 -8.73
C ARG A 226 -8.44 3.49 -10.09
N VAL A 227 -7.92 4.11 -11.15
CA VAL A 227 -8.01 3.65 -12.55
C VAL A 227 -6.87 2.69 -12.87
N THR A 228 -5.63 3.07 -12.53
CA THR A 228 -4.43 2.23 -12.61
C THR A 228 -3.70 2.23 -11.28
N SER A 229 -2.61 1.47 -11.12
CA SER A 229 -1.79 1.50 -9.88
C SER A 229 -1.30 2.91 -9.53
N SER A 230 -1.11 3.75 -10.55
CA SER A 230 -0.60 5.12 -10.42
C SER A 230 -1.66 6.19 -10.65
N LEU A 231 -2.63 5.95 -11.53
CA LEU A 231 -3.61 6.94 -11.99
C LEU A 231 -4.92 6.83 -11.23
N ARG A 232 -5.46 7.97 -10.82
CA ARG A 232 -6.77 8.09 -10.18
C ARG A 232 -7.61 9.14 -10.88
N GLY A 233 -8.90 8.87 -10.98
CA GLY A 233 -9.92 9.87 -11.28
C GLY A 233 -10.66 10.23 -10.00
N GLY A 234 -11.06 11.48 -9.82
CA GLY A 234 -11.76 11.92 -8.62
C GLY A 234 -12.86 12.92 -8.90
N ALA A 235 -13.76 13.07 -7.94
CA ALA A 235 -14.76 14.11 -7.93
C ALA A 235 -15.09 14.52 -6.49
N GLY A 236 -15.50 15.76 -6.31
CA GLY A 236 -15.79 16.29 -4.97
C GLY A 236 -16.17 17.75 -4.98
N VAL A 237 -15.85 18.42 -3.88
CA VAL A 237 -16.06 19.85 -3.67
C VAL A 237 -14.75 20.57 -3.42
N LEU A 238 -14.62 21.73 -4.03
CA LEU A 238 -13.56 22.70 -3.80
C LEU A 238 -14.14 23.80 -2.91
N VAL A 239 -13.60 23.94 -1.71
CA VAL A 239 -14.05 24.90 -0.69
C VAL A 239 -13.14 26.11 -0.69
N PHE A 240 -13.73 27.30 -0.80
CA PHE A 240 -13.04 28.58 -0.94
C PHE A 240 -13.82 29.70 -0.23
N GLN A 241 -13.29 30.93 -0.25
CA GLN A 241 -13.97 32.10 0.28
C GLN A 241 -14.63 32.90 -0.84
N GLN A 242 -15.90 33.24 -0.67
CA GLN A 242 -16.66 34.10 -1.57
C GLN A 242 -16.89 35.47 -0.91
N ALA A 243 -16.69 36.54 -1.66
CA ALA A 243 -17.01 37.90 -1.20
C ALA A 243 -18.52 38.15 -1.31
N ASP A 244 -19.05 38.99 -0.42
CA ASP A 244 -20.45 39.44 -0.48
C ASP A 244 -20.72 40.16 -1.82
N PRO A 245 -21.87 39.90 -2.48
CA PRO A 245 -22.25 40.62 -3.69
C PRO A 245 -22.32 42.15 -3.50
N ASN A 246 -22.54 42.62 -2.27
CA ASN A 246 -22.49 44.03 -1.91
C ASN A 246 -21.04 44.47 -1.66
N PRO A 247 -20.46 45.37 -2.49
CA PRO A 247 -19.08 45.82 -2.33
C PRO A 247 -18.81 46.61 -1.04
N LEU A 248 -19.86 47.04 -0.33
CA LEU A 248 -19.74 47.70 0.97
C LEU A 248 -19.53 46.72 2.12
N VAL A 249 -19.80 45.43 1.91
CA VAL A 249 -19.62 44.37 2.90
C VAL A 249 -18.30 43.68 2.65
N THR A 250 -17.37 43.79 3.60
CA THR A 250 -16.04 43.17 3.52
C THR A 250 -15.99 41.74 4.04
N GLN A 251 -17.11 41.24 4.55
CA GLN A 251 -17.22 39.89 5.07
C GLN A 251 -17.13 38.87 3.94
N LYS A 252 -16.39 37.79 4.19
CA LYS A 252 -16.28 36.66 3.28
C LYS A 252 -16.93 35.45 3.91
N SER A 253 -17.63 34.66 3.10
CA SER A 253 -18.25 33.40 3.51
C SER A 253 -17.58 32.22 2.84
N ALA A 254 -17.58 31.06 3.50
CA ALA A 254 -17.16 29.82 2.86
C ALA A 254 -18.19 29.44 1.78
N ALA A 255 -17.68 29.12 0.59
CA ALA A 255 -18.45 28.64 -0.54
C ALA A 255 -17.83 27.34 -1.06
N ALA A 256 -18.59 26.57 -1.83
CA ALA A 256 -18.13 25.33 -2.42
C ALA A 256 -18.61 25.22 -3.87
N THR A 257 -17.79 24.63 -4.72
CA THR A 257 -18.14 24.26 -6.10
C THR A 257 -17.71 22.83 -6.36
N TRP A 258 -18.41 22.11 -7.23
CA TRP A 258 -18.02 20.75 -7.58
C TRP A 258 -16.74 20.75 -8.43
N TYR A 259 -15.94 19.68 -8.33
CA TYR A 259 -14.79 19.46 -9.19
C TYR A 259 -14.74 18.03 -9.74
N ALA A 260 -14.07 17.87 -10.87
CA ALA A 260 -13.57 16.59 -11.38
C ALA A 260 -12.04 16.64 -11.44
N SER A 261 -11.34 15.54 -11.19
CA SER A 261 -9.87 15.52 -11.13
C SER A 261 -9.24 14.27 -11.71
N PHE A 262 -7.95 14.40 -12.06
CA PHE A 262 -7.05 13.30 -12.33
C PHE A 262 -5.77 13.49 -11.51
N SER A 263 -5.29 12.43 -10.86
CA SER A 263 -4.08 12.49 -10.02
C SER A 263 -3.17 11.27 -10.18
N LEU A 264 -1.90 11.48 -9.84
CA LEU A 264 -0.86 10.48 -9.78
C LEU A 264 -0.45 10.22 -8.32
N ASP A 265 -0.41 8.94 -7.95
CA ASP A 265 0.03 8.48 -6.63
C ASP A 265 1.55 8.66 -6.46
N LEU A 266 1.95 9.50 -5.49
CA LEU A 266 3.36 9.87 -5.28
C LEU A 266 4.15 8.81 -4.50
N ASP A 267 3.51 7.83 -3.86
CA ASP A 267 4.25 6.79 -3.13
C ASP A 267 5.13 5.95 -4.08
N ILE A 268 4.81 5.93 -5.39
CA ILE A 268 5.61 5.25 -6.41
C ILE A 268 6.99 5.91 -6.58
N LEU A 269 7.10 7.22 -6.32
CA LEU A 269 8.36 7.95 -6.47
C LEU A 269 9.38 7.60 -5.38
N ARG A 270 8.94 7.08 -4.22
CA ARG A 270 9.86 6.59 -3.17
C ARG A 270 10.59 5.30 -3.57
N GLY A 271 10.11 4.58 -4.58
CA GLY A 271 10.77 3.38 -5.10
C GLY A 271 11.98 3.66 -5.99
N VAL A 272 12.15 4.91 -6.47
CA VAL A 272 13.21 5.29 -7.42
C VAL A 272 14.46 5.84 -6.71
N SER A 273 14.40 6.08 -5.39
CA SER A 273 15.54 6.59 -4.61
C SER A 273 16.33 5.48 -3.88
N ARG A 274 16.44 4.28 -4.45
CA ARG A 274 17.31 3.22 -3.92
C ARG A 274 18.53 3.03 -4.80
#